data_AF-A0A432GPB2-F1
#
_entry.id   AF-A0A432GPB2-F1
#
_cell.length_a   1.000
_cell.length_b   1.000
_cell.length_c   1.000
_cell.angle_alpha   90.00
_cell.angle_beta   90.00
_cell.angle_gamma   90.00
#
_symmetry.space_group_name_H-M   'P 1'
#
loop_
_entity.id
_entity.type
_entity.pdbx_description
1 polymer ?
#
loop_
_entity_poly.entity_id
_entity_poly.type
_entity_poly.pdbx_seq_one_letter_code
_entity_poly.pdbx_strand_id
1 'polypeptide(L)' 'MLTKNQKVEIVNKFGKNNADTGSTEVQVAL' A
#
# COMPACT_ATOMS: atom_id res chain seq x y z
N MET A 1 -9.02 -8.16 8.63
CA MET A 1 -8.71 -8.17 7.19
C MET A 1 -8.93 -6.77 6.66
N LEU A 2 -7.94 -6.16 6.00
CA LEU A 2 -8.07 -4.82 5.46
C LEU A 2 -9.05 -4.79 4.28
N THR A 3 -9.88 -3.75 4.23
CA THR A 3 -10.78 -3.49 3.10
C THR A 3 -9.99 -3.04 1.88
N LYS A 4 -10.59 -3.14 0.69
CA LYS A 4 -9.96 -2.69 -0.56
C LYS A 4 -9.54 -1.21 -0.49
N ASN A 5 -10.35 -0.37 0.13
CA ASN A 5 -10.06 1.07 0.25
C ASN A 5 -8.86 1.33 1.16
N GLN A 6 -8.76 0.62 2.28
CA GLN A 6 -7.61 0.74 3.19
C GLN A 6 -6.30 0.29 2.52
N LYS A 7 -6.34 -0.78 1.71
CA LYS A 7 -5.16 -1.23 0.94
C LYS A 7 -4.71 -0.19 -0.09
N VAL A 8 -5.66 0.46 -0.76
CA VAL A 8 -5.37 1.52 -1.73
C VAL A 8 -4.78 2.75 -1.03
N GLU A 9 -5.28 3.13 0.14
CA GLU A 9 -4.69 4.21 0.93
C GLU A 9 -3.24 3.92 1.31
N ILE A 10 -2.93 2.67 1.70
CA ILE A 10 -1.57 2.26 2.08
C ILE A 10 -0.62 2.34 0.87
N VAL A 11 -1.03 1.81 -0.28
CA VAL A 11 -0.23 1.92 -1.53
C VAL A 11 -0.04 3.38 -1.93
N ASN A 12 -1.06 4.23 -1.81
CA ASN A 12 -0.93 5.66 -2.14
C ASN A 12 -0.04 6.43 -1.15
N LYS A 13 0.00 5.99 0.12
CA LYS A 13 0.74 6.68 1.19
C LYS A 13 2.21 6.27 1.26
N PHE A 14 2.49 5.00 0.99
CA PHE A 14 3.82 4.41 1.18
C PHE A 14 4.46 3.92 -0.12
N GLY A 15 3.67 3.75 -1.18
CA GLY A 15 4.16 3.35 -2.48
C GLY A 15 4.85 4.51 -3.19
N LYS A 16 5.91 4.20 -3.93
CA LYS A 16 6.61 5.20 -4.75
C LYS A 16 5.79 5.62 -5.97
N ASN A 17 4.79 4.82 -6.33
CA ASN A 17 3.79 5.09 -7.37
C ASN A 17 2.49 4.32 -7.04
N ASN A 18 1.39 4.66 -7.73
CA ASN A 18 0.03 4.13 -7.43
C ASN A 18 -0.15 2.61 -7.66
N ALA A 19 0.90 1.90 -8.08
CA ALA A 19 0.91 0.46 -8.28
C ALA A 19 2.03 -0.23 -7.47
N ASP A 20 2.78 0.52 -6.66
CA ASP A 20 3.90 -0.01 -5.90
C ASP A 20 3.37 -0.83 -4.72
N THR A 21 3.40 -2.15 -4.90
CA THR A 21 3.05 -3.14 -3.88
C THR A 21 4.27 -3.93 -3.42
N GLY A 22 5.43 -3.69 -4.05
CA GLY A 22 6.66 -4.43 -3.82
C GLY A 22 7.62 -3.74 -2.85
N SER A 23 7.44 -2.44 -2.62
CA SER A 23 8.25 -1.69 -1.65
C SER A 23 8.03 -2.19 -0.22
N THR A 24 9.11 -2.24 0.56
CA THR A 24 9.12 -2.73 1.95
C THR A 24 8.16 -1.92 2.82
N GLU A 25 8.07 -0.62 2.61
CA GLU A 25 7.18 0.29 3.33
C GLU A 25 5.70 -0.08 3.11
N VAL A 26 5.35 -0.44 1.88
CA VAL A 26 3.99 -0.90 1.53
C VAL A 26 3.71 -2.27 2.13
N GLN A 27 4.67 -3.21 2.07
CA GLN A 27 4.51 -4.57 2.61
C GLN A 27 4.43 -4.63 4.13
N VAL A 28 5.11 -3.73 4.83
CA VAL A 28 5.00 -3.63 6.30
C VAL A 28 3.67 -3.04 6.73
N ALA A 29 3.06 -2.19 5.90
CA ALA A 29 1.81 -1.52 6.19
C ALA A 29 0.56 -2.27 5.70
N LEU A 30 0.67 -3.09 4.65
CA LEU A 30 -0.40 -3.96 4.11
C LEU A 30 -0.61 -5.23 4.94
#